data_AF-A0A367EEM7-F1
#
_entry.id   AF-A0A367EEM7-F1
#
_cell.length_a   1.000
_cell.length_b   1.000
_cell.length_c   1.000
_cell.angle_alpha   90.00
_cell.angle_beta   90.00
_cell.angle_gamma   90.00
#
_symmetry.space_group_name_H-M   'P 1'
#
loop_
_entity.id
_entity.type
_entity.pdbx_description
1 polymer ?
#
loop_
_entity_poly.entity_id
_entity_poly.type
_entity_poly.pdbx_seq_one_letter_code
_entity_poly.pdbx_strand_id
1 'polypeptide(L)'
;MPAYRTIRVAPVVEPVAALADEEAWLARERYPVLMGFRPVFGAAREREEGGWQLLSSFGAPTPQSARDGLASHFRRRAREAEEAGRQEIRAACQAAAERLDWEALDEMTVLEERYRVVRAENVIRAGRDGPEPPRPSDPDPAGPGAASRLSDRTEGFVLDTVIPTGPSEGILKAELLALAHREGDPPQVREDARKAAVSHPGGVLLPPVFLFAEKEGGAWRSETGDGGTPQEARDALTMLLRVLAPAMQGLDEATRTVYREAADRLDAERGSELSFGGRHLRLVRVERFVRIGPDGPEGPRPSDDDPDEPVMVQDMRLRAEGTSVEEDPEEDPEFAARAEMLRRLTQEEMARRGRRDEG
;
A
#
# COMPACT_ATOMS: atom_id res chain seq x y z
N MET A 1 -30.30 7.65 -12.78
CA MET A 1 -29.55 6.99 -11.69
C MET A 1 -28.26 7.75 -11.47
N PRO A 2 -27.85 8.05 -10.23
CA PRO A 2 -26.56 8.68 -9.95
C PRO A 2 -25.39 7.88 -10.54
N ALA A 3 -24.33 8.56 -10.98
CA ALA A 3 -23.17 7.94 -11.63
C ALA A 3 -22.55 6.80 -10.80
N TYR A 4 -22.31 7.06 -9.51
CA TYR A 4 -21.74 6.10 -8.57
C TYR A 4 -22.63 4.86 -8.32
N ARG A 5 -23.85 4.78 -8.85
CA ARG A 5 -24.71 3.58 -8.78
C ARG A 5 -24.70 2.73 -10.05
N THR A 6 -23.86 3.06 -11.03
CA THR A 6 -23.82 2.39 -12.33
C THR A 6 -22.40 1.96 -12.65
N ILE A 7 -22.18 0.68 -12.93
CA ILE A 7 -20.93 0.20 -13.52
C ILE A 7 -21.03 0.41 -15.03
N ARG A 8 -20.16 1.24 -15.58
CA ARG A 8 -20.06 1.49 -17.02
C ARG A 8 -19.04 0.53 -17.61
N VAL A 9 -19.48 -0.33 -18.51
CA VAL A 9 -18.62 -1.27 -19.23
C VAL A 9 -18.56 -0.86 -20.69
N ALA A 10 -17.36 -0.76 -21.24
CA ALA A 10 -17.12 -0.51 -22.65
C ALA A 10 -16.22 -1.62 -23.24
N PRO A 11 -16.38 -1.95 -24.53
CA PRO A 11 -15.46 -2.87 -25.19
C PRO A 11 -14.04 -2.29 -25.17
N VAL A 12 -13.07 -3.14 -24.83
CA VAL A 12 -11.65 -2.76 -24.82
C VAL A 12 -11.09 -2.99 -26.23
N VAL A 13 -10.69 -1.91 -26.88
CA VAL A 13 -10.25 -1.94 -28.30
C VAL A 13 -8.74 -1.74 -28.47
N GLU A 14 -8.05 -1.28 -27.43
CA GLU A 14 -6.59 -1.16 -27.44
C GLU A 14 -5.98 -2.55 -27.19
N PRO A 15 -5.03 -3.03 -28.02
CA PRO A 15 -4.54 -4.41 -27.97
C PRO A 15 -4.01 -4.88 -26.62
N VAL A 16 -3.21 -4.05 -25.92
CA VAL A 16 -2.63 -4.43 -24.63
C VAL A 16 -3.71 -4.52 -23.55
N ALA A 17 -4.62 -3.56 -23.53
CA ALA A 17 -5.75 -3.54 -22.61
C ALA A 17 -6.74 -4.68 -22.89
N ALA A 18 -6.94 -5.07 -24.16
CA ALA A 18 -7.79 -6.20 -24.53
C ALA A 18 -7.19 -7.53 -24.06
N LEU A 19 -5.87 -7.72 -24.23
CA LEU A 19 -5.16 -8.87 -23.68
C LEU A 19 -5.26 -8.90 -22.15
N ALA A 20 -5.06 -7.77 -21.48
CA ALA A 20 -5.19 -7.67 -20.03
C ALA A 20 -6.61 -8.03 -19.53
N ASP A 21 -7.65 -7.67 -20.28
CA ASP A 21 -9.04 -8.04 -19.96
C ASP A 21 -9.30 -9.55 -20.14
N GLU A 22 -8.71 -10.17 -21.17
CA GLU A 22 -8.76 -11.63 -21.37
C GLU A 22 -7.98 -12.37 -20.28
N GLU A 23 -6.77 -11.91 -19.93
CA GLU A 23 -5.99 -12.47 -18.82
C GLU A 23 -6.75 -12.36 -17.50
N ALA A 24 -7.45 -11.24 -17.26
CA ALA A 24 -8.30 -11.06 -16.09
C ALA A 24 -9.48 -12.05 -16.08
N TRP A 25 -10.07 -12.37 -17.23
CA TRP A 25 -11.11 -13.38 -17.35
C TRP A 25 -10.58 -14.78 -16.99
N LEU A 26 -9.48 -15.19 -17.60
CA LEU A 26 -8.84 -16.49 -17.34
C LEU A 26 -8.38 -16.62 -15.89
N ALA A 27 -7.84 -15.54 -15.32
CA ALA A 27 -7.47 -15.48 -13.91
C ALA A 27 -8.68 -15.69 -12.99
N ARG A 28 -9.84 -15.11 -13.32
CA ARG A 28 -11.07 -15.32 -12.54
C ARG A 28 -11.51 -16.79 -12.52
N GLU A 29 -11.37 -17.52 -13.64
CA GLU A 29 -11.69 -18.95 -13.69
C GLU A 29 -10.69 -19.80 -12.88
N ARG A 30 -9.39 -19.47 -12.97
CA ARG A 30 -8.32 -20.20 -12.27
C ARG A 30 -8.26 -19.90 -10.77
N TYR A 31 -8.57 -18.67 -10.38
CA TYR A 31 -8.53 -18.15 -9.02
C TYR A 31 -9.92 -17.59 -8.62
N PRO A 32 -10.92 -18.47 -8.45
CA PRO A 32 -12.33 -18.06 -8.27
C PRO A 32 -12.64 -17.52 -6.88
N VAL A 33 -11.80 -17.79 -5.88
CA VAL A 33 -12.03 -17.36 -4.49
C VAL A 33 -11.48 -15.95 -4.29
N LEU A 34 -12.30 -15.03 -3.80
CA LEU A 34 -11.86 -13.72 -3.34
C LEU A 34 -11.58 -13.78 -1.83
N MET A 35 -10.36 -13.49 -1.45
CA MET A 35 -9.92 -13.37 -0.06
C MET A 35 -9.60 -11.92 0.22
N GLY A 36 -10.37 -11.27 1.09
CA GLY A 36 -10.02 -9.91 1.53
C GLY A 36 -8.80 -9.95 2.44
N PHE A 37 -7.89 -8.99 2.25
CA PHE A 37 -6.78 -8.70 3.13
C PHE A 37 -7.14 -7.54 4.07
N ARG A 38 -6.20 -7.12 4.94
CA ARG A 38 -6.40 -5.92 5.76
C ARG A 38 -6.64 -4.70 4.86
N PRO A 39 -7.54 -3.77 5.25
CA PRO A 39 -7.70 -2.52 4.51
C PRO A 39 -6.40 -1.74 4.52
N VAL A 40 -6.26 -0.88 3.52
CA VAL A 40 -5.15 0.08 3.45
C VAL A 40 -5.71 1.49 3.26
N PHE A 41 -4.90 2.46 3.62
CA PHE A 41 -5.30 3.85 3.67
C PHE A 41 -4.34 4.73 2.87
N GLY A 42 -4.84 5.90 2.48
CA GLY A 42 -4.03 6.97 1.93
C GLY A 42 -4.84 8.27 1.97
N ALA A 43 -4.37 9.30 1.29
CA ALA A 43 -5.08 10.58 1.24
C ALA A 43 -5.49 10.92 -0.20
N ALA A 44 -6.62 11.61 -0.32
CA ALA A 44 -7.09 12.18 -1.57
C ALA A 44 -7.45 13.64 -1.40
N ARG A 45 -7.34 14.40 -2.48
CA ARG A 45 -7.86 15.76 -2.58
C ARG A 45 -9.04 15.82 -3.53
N GLU A 46 -10.03 16.64 -3.21
CA GLU A 46 -11.11 16.98 -4.13
C GLU A 46 -10.57 17.83 -5.28
N ARG A 47 -11.09 17.61 -6.48
CA ARG A 47 -10.71 18.33 -7.70
C ARG A 47 -11.72 19.44 -7.98
N GLU A 48 -11.26 20.54 -8.56
CA GLU A 48 -12.13 21.64 -9.00
C GLU A 48 -13.16 21.19 -10.04
N GLU A 49 -12.79 20.26 -10.94
CA GLU A 49 -13.70 19.71 -11.95
C GLU A 49 -14.66 18.64 -11.40
N GLY A 50 -14.61 18.38 -10.10
CA GLY A 50 -15.33 17.31 -9.43
C GLY A 50 -14.56 15.99 -9.39
N GLY A 51 -14.92 15.17 -8.40
CA GLY A 51 -14.24 13.91 -8.11
C GLY A 51 -13.00 14.09 -7.23
N TRP A 52 -12.29 12.99 -6.99
CA TRP A 52 -11.18 12.94 -6.04
C TRP A 52 -9.91 12.42 -6.72
N GLN A 53 -8.76 12.92 -6.29
CA GLN A 53 -7.45 12.51 -6.77
C GLN A 53 -6.61 11.99 -5.61
N LEU A 54 -6.06 10.79 -5.75
CA LEU A 54 -5.13 10.23 -4.76
C LEU A 54 -3.83 11.02 -4.72
N LEU A 55 -3.32 11.22 -3.51
CA LEU A 55 -1.98 11.73 -3.24
C LEU A 55 -0.97 10.57 -3.25
N SER A 56 0.32 10.90 -3.25
CA SER A 56 1.42 9.92 -3.14
C SER A 56 1.30 9.04 -1.90
N SER A 57 1.87 7.83 -1.96
CA SER A 57 2.03 6.90 -0.84
C SER A 57 0.73 6.25 -0.36
N PHE A 58 -0.12 5.82 -1.29
CA PHE A 58 -1.33 5.08 -0.95
C PHE A 58 -1.02 3.60 -0.62
N GLY A 59 -1.40 3.13 0.57
CA GLY A 59 -1.04 1.79 1.04
C GLY A 59 -0.71 1.72 2.54
N ALA A 60 -0.99 2.77 3.30
CA ALA A 60 -0.72 2.82 4.72
C ALA A 60 -1.53 1.75 5.49
N PRO A 61 -0.94 1.06 6.48
CA PRO A 61 -1.60 -0.04 7.18
C PRO A 61 -2.64 0.42 8.20
N THR A 62 -2.54 1.67 8.68
CA THR A 62 -3.45 2.27 9.66
C THR A 62 -3.95 3.62 9.16
N PRO A 63 -5.14 4.09 9.60
CA PRO A 63 -5.60 5.43 9.29
C PRO A 63 -4.63 6.51 9.75
N GLN A 64 -4.05 6.41 10.95
CA GLN A 64 -3.07 7.38 11.44
C GLN A 64 -1.84 7.46 10.54
N SER A 65 -1.31 6.34 10.03
CA SER A 65 -0.22 6.36 9.06
C SER A 65 -0.57 7.14 7.77
N ALA A 66 -1.84 7.10 7.33
CA ALA A 66 -2.29 7.91 6.20
C ALA A 66 -2.41 9.40 6.54
N ARG A 67 -2.80 9.74 7.78
CA ARG A 67 -2.79 11.13 8.28
C ARG A 67 -1.37 11.70 8.35
N ASP A 68 -0.40 10.91 8.79
CA ASP A 68 1.02 11.29 8.81
C ASP A 68 1.56 11.50 7.37
N GLY A 69 1.12 10.66 6.43
CA GLY A 69 1.36 10.83 5.00
C GLY A 69 0.79 12.15 4.47
N LEU A 70 -0.44 12.52 4.87
CA LEU A 70 -1.06 13.79 4.53
C LEU A 70 -0.33 15.00 5.15
N ALA A 71 0.11 14.89 6.42
CA ALA A 71 0.93 15.91 7.05
C ALA A 71 2.26 16.13 6.31
N SER A 72 2.90 15.03 5.89
CA SER A 72 4.12 15.07 5.07
C SER A 72 3.88 15.71 3.70
N HIS A 73 2.74 15.45 3.06
CA HIS A 73 2.33 16.13 1.84
C HIS A 73 2.24 17.65 2.04
N PHE A 74 1.60 18.11 3.12
CA PHE A 74 1.50 19.54 3.40
C PHE A 74 2.86 20.18 3.70
N ARG A 75 3.76 19.51 4.42
CA ARG A 75 5.13 20.02 4.64
C ARG A 75 5.91 20.19 3.33
N ARG A 76 5.78 19.23 2.41
CA ARG A 76 6.38 19.33 1.07
C ARG A 76 5.80 20.50 0.28
N ARG A 77 4.47 20.64 0.26
CA ARG A 77 3.79 21.77 -0.40
C ARG A 77 4.17 23.13 0.22
N ALA A 78 4.36 23.19 1.54
CA ALA A 78 4.81 24.39 2.23
C ALA A 78 6.23 24.80 1.81
N ARG A 79 7.15 23.83 1.68
CA ARG A 79 8.52 24.05 1.17
C ARG A 79 8.51 24.57 -0.27
N GLU A 80 7.75 23.92 -1.15
CA GLU A 80 7.60 24.36 -2.55
C GLU A 80 6.99 25.78 -2.65
N ALA A 81 6.07 26.12 -1.75
CA ALA A 81 5.49 27.45 -1.67
C ALA A 81 6.49 28.50 -1.17
N GLU A 82 7.34 28.16 -0.22
CA GLU A 82 8.44 29.01 0.26
C GLU A 82 9.44 29.32 -0.86
N GLU A 83 9.89 28.29 -1.59
CA GLU A 83 10.80 28.42 -2.74
C GLU A 83 10.19 29.30 -3.85
N ALA A 84 8.87 29.25 -4.01
CA ALA A 84 8.11 30.06 -4.97
C ALA A 84 7.68 31.44 -4.43
N GLY A 85 8.03 31.81 -3.20
CA GLY A 85 7.67 33.10 -2.58
C GLY A 85 6.17 33.27 -2.25
N ARG A 86 5.41 32.17 -2.16
CA ARG A 86 3.96 32.15 -1.90
C ARG A 86 3.66 31.96 -0.41
N GLN A 87 3.83 33.04 0.36
CA GLN A 87 3.79 32.99 1.82
C GLN A 87 2.43 32.53 2.40
N GLU A 88 1.31 32.90 1.77
CA GLU A 88 -0.04 32.48 2.21
C GLU A 88 -0.21 30.95 2.11
N ILE A 89 0.23 30.36 1.00
CA ILE A 89 0.15 28.91 0.78
C ILE A 89 1.04 28.17 1.77
N ARG A 90 2.27 28.67 1.97
CA ARG A 90 3.20 28.11 2.96
C ARG A 90 2.57 28.08 4.35
N ALA A 91 2.05 29.22 4.82
CA ALA A 91 1.47 29.32 6.15
C ALA A 91 0.25 28.38 6.33
N ALA A 92 -0.63 28.31 5.33
CA ALA A 92 -1.80 27.43 5.39
C ALA A 92 -1.41 25.94 5.43
N CYS A 93 -0.44 25.53 4.61
CA CYS A 93 0.04 24.14 4.60
C CYS A 93 0.78 23.78 5.89
N GLN A 94 1.60 24.68 6.43
CA GLN A 94 2.28 24.45 7.69
C GLN A 94 1.28 24.28 8.85
N ALA A 95 0.28 25.17 8.95
CA ALA A 95 -0.77 25.06 9.95
C ALA A 95 -1.59 23.76 9.80
N ALA A 96 -1.84 23.31 8.57
CA ALA A 96 -2.52 22.04 8.31
C ALA A 96 -1.70 20.83 8.81
N ALA A 97 -0.40 20.80 8.50
CA ALA A 97 0.49 19.75 8.99
C ALA A 97 0.57 19.74 10.53
N GLU A 98 0.73 20.92 11.16
CA GLU A 98 0.76 21.05 12.62
C GLU A 98 -0.53 20.56 13.27
N ARG A 99 -1.71 20.77 12.65
CA ARG A 99 -2.95 20.22 13.19
C ARG A 99 -3.00 18.70 13.14
N LEU A 100 -2.57 18.08 12.04
CA LEU A 100 -2.52 16.63 11.92
C LEU A 100 -1.54 15.97 12.89
N ASP A 101 -0.54 16.73 13.37
CA ASP A 101 0.39 16.26 14.39
C ASP A 101 -0.27 16.09 15.77
N TRP A 102 -1.38 16.78 16.03
CA TRP A 102 -2.10 16.76 17.31
C TRP A 102 -3.48 16.11 17.24
N GLU A 103 -4.14 16.15 16.08
CA GLU A 103 -5.52 15.73 15.90
C GLU A 103 -5.61 14.61 14.85
N ALA A 104 -6.33 13.52 15.18
CA ALA A 104 -6.66 12.45 14.24
C ALA A 104 -7.78 12.89 13.27
N LEU A 105 -7.45 13.78 12.33
CA LEU A 105 -8.40 14.32 11.35
C LEU A 105 -8.41 13.49 10.07
N ASP A 106 -9.59 12.95 9.73
CA ASP A 106 -9.80 12.23 8.47
C ASP A 106 -10.23 13.14 7.31
N GLU A 107 -10.67 14.36 7.60
CA GLU A 107 -11.04 15.36 6.61
C GLU A 107 -10.58 16.76 7.02
N MET A 108 -10.13 17.54 6.04
CA MET A 108 -9.78 18.94 6.26
C MET A 108 -9.88 19.76 4.98
N THR A 109 -10.13 21.06 5.13
CA THR A 109 -10.09 22.01 4.02
C THR A 109 -8.89 22.92 4.18
N VAL A 110 -8.05 23.00 3.15
CA VAL A 110 -6.85 23.85 3.12
C VAL A 110 -6.85 24.60 1.81
N LEU A 111 -6.86 25.94 1.85
CA LEU A 111 -6.90 26.79 0.64
C LEU A 111 -8.08 26.43 -0.29
N GLU A 112 -9.28 26.25 0.29
CA GLU A 112 -10.53 25.86 -0.41
C GLU A 112 -10.54 24.44 -1.01
N GLU A 113 -9.45 23.69 -0.94
CA GLU A 113 -9.38 22.29 -1.35
C GLU A 113 -9.73 21.36 -0.18
N ARG A 114 -10.68 20.43 -0.38
CA ARG A 114 -10.99 19.37 0.58
C ARG A 114 -9.99 18.21 0.44
N TYR A 115 -9.49 17.74 1.57
CA TYR A 115 -8.64 16.57 1.72
C TYR A 115 -9.36 15.54 2.57
N ARG A 116 -9.20 14.26 2.24
CA ARG A 116 -9.79 13.14 2.96
C ARG A 116 -8.82 11.96 3.06
N VAL A 117 -8.76 11.31 4.21
CA VAL A 117 -8.19 9.96 4.36
C VAL A 117 -9.13 8.96 3.70
N VAL A 118 -8.62 8.22 2.73
CA VAL A 118 -9.38 7.28 1.91
C VAL A 118 -9.01 5.85 2.28
N ARG A 119 -10.02 5.01 2.39
CA ARG A 119 -9.92 3.59 2.68
C ARG A 119 -10.07 2.76 1.40
N ALA A 120 -9.20 1.77 1.21
CA ALA A 120 -9.36 0.74 0.19
C ALA A 120 -9.39 -0.66 0.81
N GLU A 121 -10.21 -1.55 0.24
CA GLU A 121 -10.15 -2.98 0.50
C GLU A 121 -9.07 -3.60 -0.37
N ASN A 122 -8.11 -4.30 0.24
CA ASN A 122 -7.19 -5.17 -0.47
C ASN A 122 -7.88 -6.53 -0.68
N VAL A 123 -7.86 -7.07 -1.90
CA VAL A 123 -8.47 -8.36 -2.22
C VAL A 123 -7.54 -9.19 -3.08
N ILE A 124 -7.36 -10.44 -2.69
CA ILE A 124 -6.53 -11.42 -3.38
C ILE A 124 -7.44 -12.46 -4.00
N ARG A 125 -7.22 -12.77 -5.27
CA ARG A 125 -7.80 -13.96 -5.89
C ARG A 125 -6.98 -15.19 -5.51
N ALA A 126 -7.64 -16.29 -5.20
CA ALA A 126 -7.01 -17.56 -4.93
C ALA A 126 -7.75 -18.73 -5.57
N GLY A 127 -6.98 -19.77 -5.86
CA GLY A 127 -7.44 -21.02 -6.43
C GLY A 127 -6.79 -22.21 -5.73
N ARG A 128 -6.90 -23.38 -6.34
CA ARG A 128 -6.33 -24.63 -5.79
C ARG A 128 -4.84 -24.54 -5.52
N ASP A 129 -4.11 -23.79 -6.35
CA ASP A 129 -2.65 -23.62 -6.27
C ASP A 129 -2.24 -22.45 -5.35
N GLY A 130 -3.19 -21.85 -4.62
CA GLY A 130 -2.95 -20.68 -3.77
C GLY A 130 -3.30 -19.34 -4.44
N PRO A 131 -2.74 -18.22 -3.96
CA PRO A 131 -3.05 -16.88 -4.43
C PRO A 131 -2.55 -16.64 -5.87
N GLU A 132 -3.22 -15.75 -6.58
CA GLU A 132 -2.91 -15.37 -7.95
C GLU A 132 -1.53 -14.68 -8.04
N PRO A 133 -0.61 -15.16 -8.91
CA PRO A 133 0.65 -14.47 -9.19
C PRO A 133 0.44 -13.26 -10.13
N PRO A 134 1.45 -12.42 -10.37
CA PRO A 134 1.37 -11.38 -11.39
C PRO A 134 0.95 -11.95 -12.76
N ARG A 135 0.12 -11.19 -13.47
CA ARG A 135 -0.27 -11.49 -14.85
C ARG A 135 0.83 -11.02 -15.81
N PRO A 136 0.96 -11.64 -17.00
CA PRO A 136 1.90 -11.17 -18.01
C PRO A 136 1.69 -9.70 -18.43
N SER A 137 0.44 -9.19 -18.39
CA SER A 137 0.14 -7.79 -18.67
C SER A 137 0.47 -6.81 -17.54
N ASP A 138 0.82 -7.29 -16.34
CA ASP A 138 1.13 -6.40 -15.23
C ASP A 138 2.47 -5.67 -15.48
N PRO A 139 2.54 -4.33 -15.32
CA PRO A 139 3.76 -3.58 -15.60
C PRO A 139 4.89 -3.95 -14.65
N ASP A 140 6.01 -4.42 -15.23
CA ASP A 140 7.21 -4.80 -14.48
C ASP A 140 8.52 -4.25 -15.11
N PRO A 141 8.62 -2.92 -15.36
CA PRO A 141 9.65 -2.35 -16.23
C PRO A 141 11.04 -2.20 -15.57
N ALA A 142 11.12 -2.21 -14.24
CA ALA A 142 12.39 -2.02 -13.54
C ALA A 142 13.26 -3.28 -13.59
N GLY A 143 14.57 -3.08 -13.63
CA GLY A 143 15.54 -4.14 -13.34
C GLY A 143 15.68 -4.37 -11.82
N PRO A 144 16.36 -5.45 -11.41
CA PRO A 144 16.62 -5.74 -10.01
C PRO A 144 17.29 -4.58 -9.25
N GLY A 145 16.70 -4.18 -8.12
CA GLY A 145 17.19 -3.10 -7.26
C GLY A 145 16.85 -1.68 -7.74
N ALA A 146 16.16 -1.53 -8.88
CA ALA A 146 15.87 -0.25 -9.50
C ALA A 146 14.40 0.19 -9.36
N ALA A 147 13.54 -0.59 -8.68
CA ALA A 147 12.11 -0.29 -8.61
C ALA A 147 11.79 1.01 -7.87
N SER A 148 12.61 1.41 -6.90
CA SER A 148 12.44 2.68 -6.16
C SER A 148 12.61 3.94 -7.02
N ARG A 149 13.08 3.80 -8.27
CA ARG A 149 13.17 4.90 -9.24
C ARG A 149 11.88 5.11 -10.02
N LEU A 150 10.95 4.17 -9.95
CA LEU A 150 9.66 4.28 -10.61
C LEU A 150 8.75 5.22 -9.81
N SER A 151 7.92 5.97 -10.53
CA SER A 151 6.88 6.79 -9.91
C SER A 151 5.80 5.90 -9.27
N ASP A 152 5.24 6.36 -8.16
CA ASP A 152 4.07 5.73 -7.55
C ASP A 152 2.91 5.73 -8.54
N ARG A 153 2.38 4.53 -8.84
CA ARG A 153 1.32 4.34 -9.83
C ARG A 153 -0.06 4.81 -9.34
N THR A 154 -0.20 5.06 -8.04
CA THR A 154 -1.43 5.64 -7.46
C THR A 154 -1.38 7.15 -7.33
N GLU A 155 -0.20 7.75 -7.37
CA GLU A 155 -0.08 9.20 -7.29
C GLU A 155 -0.81 9.86 -8.47
N GLY A 156 -1.72 10.77 -8.16
CA GLY A 156 -2.51 11.48 -9.15
C GLY A 156 -3.65 10.67 -9.77
N PHE A 157 -3.86 9.42 -9.34
CA PHE A 157 -4.96 8.59 -9.84
C PHE A 157 -6.32 9.19 -9.46
N VAL A 158 -7.24 9.28 -10.43
CA VAL A 158 -8.55 9.91 -10.25
C VAL A 158 -9.59 8.86 -9.88
N LEU A 159 -10.24 9.04 -8.73
CA LEU A 159 -11.34 8.20 -8.25
C LEU A 159 -12.65 8.62 -8.90
N ASP A 160 -12.84 8.21 -10.16
CA ASP A 160 -14.03 8.54 -10.94
C ASP A 160 -14.84 7.29 -11.29
N THR A 161 -16.12 7.31 -10.91
CA THR A 161 -17.08 6.24 -11.19
C THR A 161 -17.71 6.33 -12.59
N VAL A 162 -17.50 7.43 -13.33
CA VAL A 162 -18.01 7.55 -14.71
C VAL A 162 -17.06 7.02 -15.77
N ILE A 163 -15.78 6.79 -15.44
CA ILE A 163 -14.82 6.21 -16.38
C ILE A 163 -15.23 4.75 -16.65
N PRO A 164 -15.48 4.38 -17.93
CA PRO A 164 -15.86 3.02 -18.27
C PRO A 164 -14.70 2.05 -18.06
N THR A 165 -15.04 0.82 -17.68
CA THR A 165 -14.09 -0.27 -17.47
C THR A 165 -14.18 -1.29 -18.61
N GLY A 166 -13.17 -2.16 -18.69
CA GLY A 166 -13.28 -3.40 -19.46
C GLY A 166 -14.31 -4.37 -18.86
N PRO A 167 -14.81 -5.35 -19.62
CA PRO A 167 -15.75 -6.37 -19.15
C PRO A 167 -15.32 -7.13 -17.89
N SER A 168 -14.08 -7.64 -17.86
CA SER A 168 -13.58 -8.42 -16.73
C SER A 168 -13.43 -7.57 -15.47
N GLU A 169 -12.94 -6.34 -15.62
CA GLU A 169 -12.87 -5.35 -14.54
C GLU A 169 -14.27 -5.00 -14.02
N GLY A 170 -15.25 -4.83 -14.91
CA GLY A 170 -16.63 -4.52 -14.54
C GLY A 170 -17.28 -5.62 -13.71
N ILE A 171 -16.98 -6.88 -14.03
CA ILE A 171 -17.44 -8.03 -13.24
C ILE A 171 -16.75 -8.06 -11.87
N LEU A 172 -15.43 -7.85 -11.81
CA LEU A 172 -14.72 -7.77 -10.53
C LEU A 172 -15.31 -6.65 -9.66
N LYS A 173 -15.58 -5.45 -10.21
CA LYS A 173 -16.27 -4.37 -9.48
C LYS A 173 -17.63 -4.82 -8.94
N ALA A 174 -18.41 -5.54 -9.72
CA ALA A 174 -19.70 -6.07 -9.27
C ALA A 174 -19.55 -7.09 -8.13
N GLU A 175 -18.59 -8.01 -8.23
CA GLU A 175 -18.27 -9.00 -7.19
C GLU A 175 -17.85 -8.31 -5.88
N LEU A 176 -16.99 -7.30 -5.96
CA LEU A 176 -16.49 -6.53 -4.80
C LEU A 176 -17.56 -5.63 -4.19
N LEU A 177 -18.42 -5.02 -5.00
CA LEU A 177 -19.56 -4.24 -4.49
C LEU A 177 -20.55 -5.11 -3.73
N ALA A 178 -20.81 -6.32 -4.23
CA ALA A 178 -21.67 -7.31 -3.59
C ALA A 178 -21.04 -7.91 -2.32
N LEU A 179 -19.71 -7.91 -2.22
CA LEU A 179 -18.98 -8.34 -1.03
C LEU A 179 -19.14 -7.30 0.10
N ALA A 180 -20.19 -7.48 0.90
CA ALA A 180 -20.50 -6.59 2.02
C ALA A 180 -19.69 -6.90 3.29
N HIS A 181 -19.20 -8.12 3.47
CA HIS A 181 -18.30 -8.55 4.56
C HIS A 181 -17.78 -9.95 4.25
N ARG A 182 -16.77 -10.40 4.98
CA ARG A 182 -16.20 -11.76 4.86
C ARG A 182 -16.77 -12.69 5.92
N GLU A 183 -16.75 -13.98 5.61
CA GLU A 183 -16.99 -15.01 6.62
C GLU A 183 -15.88 -14.96 7.68
N GLY A 184 -16.26 -15.01 8.95
CA GLY A 184 -15.34 -14.91 10.09
C GLY A 184 -15.03 -13.48 10.56
N ASP A 185 -15.44 -12.43 9.84
CA ASP A 185 -15.25 -11.04 10.30
C ASP A 185 -15.96 -10.82 11.65
N PRO A 186 -15.37 -10.07 12.61
CA PRO A 186 -16.03 -9.71 13.86
C PRO A 186 -17.38 -8.98 13.63
N PRO A 187 -18.36 -9.08 14.55
CA PRO A 187 -19.68 -8.46 14.38
C PRO A 187 -19.64 -6.97 14.02
N GLN A 188 -18.75 -6.20 14.67
CA GLN A 188 -18.59 -4.76 14.41
C GLN A 188 -18.08 -4.47 12.99
N VAL A 189 -17.10 -5.25 12.51
CA VAL A 189 -16.56 -5.13 11.14
C VAL A 189 -17.65 -5.42 10.12
N ARG A 190 -18.47 -6.45 10.35
CA ARG A 190 -19.60 -6.79 9.44
C ARG A 190 -20.64 -5.69 9.40
N GLU A 191 -20.91 -5.04 10.54
CA GLU A 191 -21.90 -3.96 10.61
C GLU A 191 -21.42 -2.72 9.87
N ASP A 192 -20.18 -2.31 10.10
CA ASP A 192 -19.59 -1.15 9.41
C ASP A 192 -19.49 -1.40 7.90
N ALA A 193 -19.12 -2.60 7.47
CA ALA A 193 -19.06 -2.94 6.07
C ALA A 193 -20.45 -2.99 5.39
N ARG A 194 -21.53 -3.38 6.10
CA ARG A 194 -22.91 -3.25 5.61
C ARG A 194 -23.35 -1.79 5.48
N LYS A 195 -23.03 -0.95 6.47
CA LYS A 195 -23.31 0.49 6.38
C LYS A 195 -22.59 1.12 5.20
N ALA A 196 -21.31 0.78 5.01
CA ALA A 196 -20.49 1.23 3.89
C ALA A 196 -21.10 0.84 2.54
N ALA A 197 -21.63 -0.38 2.39
CA ALA A 197 -22.30 -0.79 1.15
C ALA A 197 -23.54 0.05 0.81
N VAL A 198 -24.19 0.65 1.81
CA VAL A 198 -25.35 1.54 1.61
C VAL A 198 -24.93 2.98 1.38
N SER A 199 -23.99 3.51 2.18
CA SER A 199 -23.53 4.91 2.08
C SER A 199 -22.60 5.15 0.89
N HIS A 200 -21.82 4.15 0.52
CA HIS A 200 -20.84 4.16 -0.59
C HIS A 200 -21.13 3.00 -1.56
N PRO A 201 -22.24 3.06 -2.31
CA PRO A 201 -22.68 1.96 -3.17
C PRO A 201 -21.92 1.88 -4.50
N GLY A 202 -21.05 2.85 -4.79
CA GLY A 202 -20.16 2.86 -5.95
C GLY A 202 -18.77 2.37 -5.62
N GLY A 203 -17.93 2.22 -6.64
CA GLY A 203 -16.59 1.71 -6.44
C GLY A 203 -15.63 1.95 -7.60
N VAL A 204 -14.36 2.15 -7.26
CA VAL A 204 -13.25 2.32 -8.20
C VAL A 204 -12.17 1.29 -7.86
N LEU A 205 -11.65 0.62 -8.89
CA LEU A 205 -10.48 -0.24 -8.76
C LEU A 205 -9.24 0.62 -8.99
N LEU A 206 -8.29 0.52 -8.07
CA LEU A 206 -6.97 1.13 -8.22
C LEU A 206 -6.04 0.19 -9.00
N PRO A 207 -4.90 0.68 -9.51
CA PRO A 207 -3.86 -0.19 -10.00
C PRO A 207 -3.49 -1.26 -8.97
N PRO A 208 -3.31 -2.53 -9.40
CA PRO A 208 -2.97 -3.62 -8.50
C PRO A 208 -1.62 -3.38 -7.84
N VAL A 209 -1.43 -3.99 -6.69
CA VAL A 209 -0.15 -4.04 -5.98
C VAL A 209 0.31 -5.48 -5.83
N PHE A 210 1.57 -5.64 -5.45
CA PHE A 210 2.25 -6.92 -5.40
C PHE A 210 2.98 -7.05 -4.07
N LEU A 211 2.88 -8.21 -3.46
CA LEU A 211 3.57 -8.53 -2.22
C LEU A 211 4.04 -9.99 -2.24
N PHE A 212 5.01 -10.35 -1.43
CA PHE A 212 5.28 -11.76 -1.16
C PHE A 212 4.43 -12.24 0.01
N ALA A 213 3.76 -13.38 -0.18
CA ALA A 213 3.09 -14.11 0.88
C ALA A 213 3.81 -15.43 1.14
N GLU A 214 4.01 -15.78 2.40
CA GLU A 214 4.52 -17.08 2.85
C GLU A 214 3.39 -18.06 3.13
N LYS A 215 3.59 -19.32 2.74
CA LYS A 215 2.70 -20.42 3.10
C LYS A 215 3.13 -21.03 4.43
N GLU A 216 2.37 -20.74 5.48
CA GLU A 216 2.62 -21.20 6.86
C GLU A 216 1.37 -21.93 7.39
N GLY A 217 1.54 -23.15 7.91
CA GLY A 217 0.42 -23.90 8.52
C GLY A 217 -0.76 -24.17 7.58
N GLY A 218 -0.53 -24.14 6.26
CA GLY A 218 -1.58 -24.28 5.24
C GLY A 218 -2.30 -22.97 4.86
N ALA A 219 -1.98 -21.85 5.51
CA ALA A 219 -2.50 -20.53 5.19
C ALA A 219 -1.43 -19.66 4.52
N TRP A 220 -1.85 -18.62 3.80
CA TRP A 220 -0.96 -17.63 3.22
C TRP A 220 -0.96 -16.37 4.09
N ARG A 221 0.23 -15.86 4.42
CA ARG A 221 0.44 -14.65 5.22
C ARG A 221 1.38 -13.70 4.48
N SER A 222 1.10 -12.39 4.53
CA SER A 222 2.00 -11.42 3.91
C SER A 222 3.35 -11.40 4.62
N GLU A 223 4.42 -11.42 3.85
CA GLU A 223 5.80 -11.31 4.31
C GLU A 223 6.37 -9.90 4.08
N THR A 224 5.97 -9.27 2.97
CA THR A 224 6.40 -7.91 2.61
C THR A 224 5.22 -6.93 2.64
N GLY A 225 5.51 -5.64 2.55
CA GLY A 225 4.51 -4.62 2.20
C GLY A 225 4.13 -4.66 0.72
N ASP A 226 3.14 -3.84 0.37
CA ASP A 226 2.64 -3.65 -1.00
C ASP A 226 3.67 -2.90 -1.86
N GLY A 227 3.97 -3.41 -3.05
CA GLY A 227 4.73 -2.73 -4.10
C GLY A 227 3.86 -2.45 -5.33
N GLY A 228 4.06 -1.31 -6.00
CA GLY A 228 3.31 -0.92 -7.21
C GLY A 228 3.67 -1.73 -8.47
N THR A 229 4.75 -2.50 -8.42
CA THR A 229 5.18 -3.43 -9.49
C THR A 229 5.66 -4.76 -8.93
N PRO A 230 5.67 -5.85 -9.72
CA PRO A 230 6.25 -7.12 -9.30
C PRO A 230 7.73 -6.99 -8.90
N GLN A 231 8.54 -6.19 -9.61
CA GLN A 231 9.94 -5.95 -9.25
C GLN A 231 10.09 -5.20 -7.94
N GLU A 232 9.21 -4.25 -7.62
CA GLU A 232 9.24 -3.57 -6.32
C GLU A 232 9.04 -4.54 -5.16
N ALA A 233 8.11 -5.49 -5.29
CA ALA A 233 7.91 -6.53 -4.30
C ALA A 233 9.12 -7.47 -4.19
N ARG A 234 9.80 -7.79 -5.31
CA ARG A 234 11.06 -8.56 -5.30
C ARG A 234 12.18 -7.78 -4.61
N ASP A 235 12.33 -6.50 -4.90
CA ASP A 235 13.34 -5.63 -4.29
C ASP A 235 13.11 -5.50 -2.78
N ALA A 236 11.84 -5.40 -2.35
CA ALA A 236 11.45 -5.41 -0.95
C ALA A 236 11.80 -6.73 -0.27
N LEU A 237 11.51 -7.87 -0.90
CA LEU A 237 11.91 -9.18 -0.35
C LEU A 237 13.43 -9.33 -0.29
N THR A 238 14.17 -8.90 -1.32
CA THR A 238 15.64 -8.91 -1.32
C THR A 238 16.20 -8.06 -0.16
N MET A 239 15.63 -6.87 0.09
CA MET A 239 15.99 -6.06 1.27
C MET A 239 15.67 -6.77 2.58
N LEU A 240 14.51 -7.41 2.69
CA LEU A 240 14.14 -8.19 3.87
C LEU A 240 15.14 -9.32 4.14
N LEU A 241 15.49 -10.08 3.11
CA LEU A 241 16.37 -11.25 3.24
C LEU A 241 17.82 -10.87 3.57
N ARG A 242 18.33 -9.78 2.98
CA ARG A 242 19.74 -9.39 3.13
C ARG A 242 20.00 -8.48 4.32
N VAL A 243 19.03 -7.66 4.69
CA VAL A 243 19.23 -6.54 5.60
C VAL A 243 18.33 -6.67 6.82
N LEU A 244 17.01 -6.63 6.61
CA LEU A 244 16.07 -6.48 7.73
C LEU A 244 16.00 -7.73 8.60
N ALA A 245 15.73 -8.91 8.03
CA ALA A 245 15.62 -10.14 8.82
C ALA A 245 16.94 -10.48 9.54
N PRO A 246 18.13 -10.41 8.90
CA PRO A 246 19.40 -10.59 9.60
C PRO A 246 19.63 -9.65 10.78
N ALA A 247 19.34 -8.36 10.63
CA ALA A 247 19.55 -7.37 11.69
C ALA A 247 18.51 -7.49 12.81
N MET A 248 17.23 -7.64 12.46
CA MET A 248 16.12 -7.63 13.43
C MET A 248 15.99 -8.94 14.20
N GLN A 249 16.33 -10.08 13.59
CA GLN A 249 16.17 -11.41 14.19
C GLN A 249 17.49 -11.98 14.72
N GLY A 250 18.62 -11.28 14.53
CA GLY A 250 19.93 -11.74 15.00
C GLY A 250 20.38 -13.05 14.36
N LEU A 251 20.16 -13.22 13.05
CA LEU A 251 20.41 -14.49 12.35
C LEU A 251 21.91 -14.87 12.36
N ASP A 252 22.20 -16.15 12.59
CA ASP A 252 23.56 -16.67 12.52
C ASP A 252 24.14 -16.65 11.08
N GLU A 253 25.45 -16.85 10.91
CA GLU A 253 26.08 -16.77 9.59
C GLU A 253 25.58 -17.85 8.61
N ALA A 254 25.25 -19.04 9.13
CA ALA A 254 24.73 -20.14 8.31
C ALA A 254 23.37 -19.75 7.71
N THR A 255 22.45 -19.25 8.54
CA THR A 255 21.13 -18.79 8.12
C THR A 255 21.24 -17.57 7.21
N ARG A 256 22.10 -16.60 7.54
CA ARG A 256 22.35 -15.43 6.67
C ARG A 256 22.86 -15.83 5.29
N THR A 257 23.68 -16.88 5.18
CA THR A 257 24.13 -17.40 3.89
C THR A 257 22.96 -17.93 3.06
N VAL A 258 22.09 -18.75 3.65
CA VAL A 258 20.88 -19.26 2.98
C VAL A 258 19.98 -18.12 2.49
N TYR A 259 19.81 -17.08 3.31
CA TYR A 259 19.00 -15.91 2.97
C TYR A 259 19.62 -15.10 1.81
N ARG A 260 20.95 -14.89 1.83
CA ARG A 260 21.66 -14.21 0.72
C ARG A 260 21.53 -14.98 -0.60
N GLU A 261 21.71 -16.30 -0.57
CA GLU A 261 21.54 -17.15 -1.76
C GLU A 261 20.11 -17.11 -2.31
N ALA A 262 19.11 -17.08 -1.43
CA ALA A 262 17.71 -16.91 -1.83
C ALA A 262 17.48 -15.56 -2.51
N ALA A 263 18.04 -14.47 -1.97
CA ALA A 263 17.97 -13.15 -2.57
C ALA A 263 18.74 -13.05 -3.90
N ASP A 264 19.89 -13.72 -4.03
CA ASP A 264 20.65 -13.77 -5.30
C ASP A 264 19.84 -14.46 -6.41
N ARG A 265 19.15 -15.57 -6.10
CA ARG A 265 18.26 -16.24 -7.05
C ARG A 265 17.10 -15.35 -7.49
N LEU A 266 16.48 -14.64 -6.54
CA LEU A 266 15.35 -13.76 -6.84
C LEU A 266 15.74 -12.65 -7.83
N ASP A 267 16.92 -12.07 -7.62
CA ASP A 267 17.45 -11.03 -8.50
C ASP A 267 17.85 -11.56 -9.88
N ALA A 268 18.28 -12.83 -9.98
CA ALA A 268 18.69 -13.43 -11.24
C ALA A 268 17.51 -13.92 -12.09
N GLU A 269 16.51 -14.53 -11.47
CA GLU A 269 15.44 -15.26 -12.16
C GLU A 269 14.15 -14.45 -12.34
N ARG A 270 13.96 -13.37 -11.54
CA ARG A 270 12.69 -12.62 -11.46
C ARG A 270 11.48 -13.54 -11.27
N GLY A 271 11.65 -14.64 -10.54
CA GLY A 271 10.59 -15.62 -10.26
C GLY A 271 9.43 -15.02 -9.47
N SER A 272 8.26 -15.66 -9.58
CA SER A 272 7.08 -15.39 -8.75
C SER A 272 6.97 -16.32 -7.54
N GLU A 273 7.88 -17.27 -7.38
CA GLU A 273 7.91 -18.22 -6.27
C GLU A 273 9.36 -18.36 -5.78
N LEU A 274 9.51 -18.53 -4.47
CA LEU A 274 10.81 -18.69 -3.83
C LEU A 274 10.70 -19.70 -2.68
N SER A 275 11.54 -20.72 -2.70
CA SER A 275 11.63 -21.71 -1.61
C SER A 275 13.06 -21.80 -1.10
N PHE A 276 13.24 -21.68 0.22
CA PHE A 276 14.54 -21.73 0.90
C PHE A 276 14.33 -21.99 2.40
N GLY A 277 15.25 -22.71 3.05
CA GLY A 277 15.21 -22.88 4.52
C GLY A 277 13.87 -23.42 5.07
N GLY A 278 13.13 -24.24 4.30
CA GLY A 278 11.80 -24.73 4.67
C GLY A 278 10.64 -23.75 4.46
N ARG A 279 10.93 -22.52 4.03
CA ARG A 279 9.97 -21.47 3.70
C ARG A 279 9.52 -21.59 2.25
N HIS A 280 8.26 -21.25 1.99
CA HIS A 280 7.69 -21.19 0.65
C HIS A 280 6.93 -19.88 0.47
N LEU A 281 7.47 -18.99 -0.35
CA LEU A 281 6.93 -17.67 -0.61
C LEU A 281 6.46 -17.59 -2.07
N ARG A 282 5.37 -16.85 -2.29
CA ARG A 282 4.84 -16.54 -3.61
C ARG A 282 4.62 -15.04 -3.72
N LEU A 283 4.99 -14.47 -4.86
CA LEU A 283 4.61 -13.14 -5.28
C LEU A 283 3.13 -13.14 -5.66
N VAL A 284 2.34 -12.34 -4.97
CA VAL A 284 0.89 -12.30 -5.04
C VAL A 284 0.46 -10.97 -5.64
N ARG A 285 -0.52 -11.05 -6.55
CA ARG A 285 -1.22 -9.89 -7.10
C ARG A 285 -2.42 -9.54 -6.21
N VAL A 286 -2.52 -8.28 -5.81
CA VAL A 286 -3.55 -7.75 -4.90
C VAL A 286 -4.37 -6.69 -5.65
N GLU A 287 -5.68 -6.91 -5.73
CA GLU A 287 -6.63 -5.91 -6.20
C GLU A 287 -6.91 -4.90 -5.07
N ARG A 288 -7.04 -3.62 -5.42
CA ARG A 288 -7.37 -2.55 -4.49
C ARG A 288 -8.66 -1.87 -4.89
N PHE A 289 -9.60 -1.77 -3.95
CA PHE A 289 -10.94 -1.28 -4.23
C PHE A 289 -11.38 -0.20 -3.25
N VAL A 290 -11.70 0.98 -3.78
CA VAL A 290 -12.22 2.11 -3.00
C VAL A 290 -13.71 2.22 -3.22
N ARG A 291 -14.50 2.22 -2.14
CA ARG A 291 -15.94 2.48 -2.20
C ARG A 291 -16.19 3.98 -2.35
N ILE A 292 -17.18 4.34 -3.17
CA ILE A 292 -17.54 5.74 -3.48
C ILE A 292 -19.02 5.98 -3.17
N GLY A 293 -19.29 7.05 -2.43
CA GLY A 293 -20.61 7.57 -2.10
C GLY A 293 -20.88 8.93 -2.74
N PRO A 294 -22.04 9.55 -2.42
CA PRO A 294 -22.41 10.87 -2.94
C PRO A 294 -21.42 11.98 -2.57
N ASP A 295 -20.79 11.89 -1.40
CA ASP A 295 -19.80 12.86 -0.91
C ASP A 295 -18.35 12.39 -1.17
N GLY A 296 -18.14 11.44 -2.08
CA GLY A 296 -16.80 10.98 -2.47
C GLY A 296 -16.38 9.63 -1.88
N PRO A 297 -15.06 9.37 -1.77
CA PRO A 297 -14.53 8.09 -1.33
C PRO A 297 -14.80 7.82 0.15
N GLU A 298 -14.95 6.54 0.47
CA GLU A 298 -15.10 6.06 1.83
C GLU A 298 -13.83 6.37 2.65
N GLY A 299 -14.02 6.94 3.84
CA GLY A 299 -12.95 7.11 4.82
C GLY A 299 -12.75 5.90 5.75
N PRO A 300 -11.91 6.03 6.79
CA PRO A 300 -11.75 5.01 7.81
C PRO A 300 -13.08 4.63 8.48
N ARG A 301 -13.23 3.33 8.78
CA ARG A 301 -14.36 2.81 9.56
C ARG A 301 -14.01 2.80 11.04
N PRO A 302 -15.00 2.94 11.95
CA PRO A 302 -14.78 2.77 13.38
C PRO A 302 -14.16 1.42 13.78
N SER A 303 -14.39 0.37 13.00
CA SER A 303 -13.81 -0.95 13.22
C SER A 303 -12.39 -1.15 12.67
N ASP A 304 -11.84 -0.19 11.92
CA ASP A 304 -10.49 -0.29 11.38
C ASP A 304 -9.44 -0.16 12.51
N ASP A 305 -8.33 -0.86 12.37
CA ASP A 305 -7.24 -0.86 13.36
C ASP A 305 -6.45 0.45 13.26
N ASP A 306 -6.61 1.31 14.26
CA ASP A 306 -5.95 2.61 14.36
C ASP A 306 -5.35 2.81 15.78
N PRO A 307 -4.35 1.98 16.16
CA PRO A 307 -3.79 1.99 17.50
C PRO A 307 -2.84 3.17 17.75
N ASP A 308 -2.34 3.79 16.68
CA ASP A 308 -1.34 4.85 16.75
C ASP A 308 -2.01 6.19 17.04
N GLU A 309 -1.42 6.97 17.96
CA GLU A 309 -1.84 8.34 18.26
C GLU A 309 -1.16 9.33 17.30
N PRO A 310 -1.73 10.54 17.11
CA PRO A 310 -1.01 11.62 16.43
C PRO A 310 0.37 11.85 17.03
N VAL A 311 1.37 12.11 16.19
CA VAL A 311 2.80 12.08 16.57
C VAL A 311 3.14 12.95 17.78
N MET A 312 2.52 14.14 17.93
CA MET A 312 2.79 15.02 19.07
C MET A 312 2.02 14.61 20.33
N VAL A 313 0.88 13.92 20.19
CA VAL A 313 0.19 13.30 21.32
C VAL A 313 1.02 12.15 21.87
N GLN A 314 1.55 11.32 20.97
CA GLN A 314 2.46 10.22 21.32
C GLN A 314 3.72 10.74 22.00
N ASP A 315 4.40 11.75 21.43
CA ASP A 315 5.58 12.40 22.02
C ASP A 315 5.27 12.99 23.41
N MET A 316 4.14 13.68 23.56
CA MET A 316 3.72 14.22 24.85
C MET A 316 3.49 13.13 25.89
N ARG A 317 2.84 12.01 25.51
CA ARG A 317 2.59 10.87 26.40
C ARG A 317 3.90 10.21 26.83
N LEU A 318 4.80 9.92 25.89
CA LEU A 318 6.12 9.34 26.17
C LEU A 318 6.93 10.22 27.13
N ARG A 319 6.96 11.53 26.90
CA ARG A 319 7.63 12.48 27.81
C ARG A 319 6.99 12.49 29.21
N ALA A 320 5.66 12.39 29.31
CA ALA A 320 4.96 12.32 30.59
C ALA A 320 5.23 11.01 31.35
N GLU A 321 5.46 9.91 30.63
CA GLU A 321 5.87 8.61 31.17
C GLU A 321 7.35 8.57 31.57
N GLY A 322 8.09 9.66 31.33
CA GLY A 322 9.52 9.75 31.62
C GLY A 322 10.40 9.11 30.56
N THR A 323 9.82 8.58 29.48
CA THR A 323 10.54 8.13 28.29
C THR A 323 10.88 9.36 27.47
N SER A 324 12.08 9.90 27.66
CA SER A 324 12.51 11.00 26.80
C SER A 324 12.82 10.43 25.41
N VAL A 325 12.34 11.07 24.35
CA VAL A 325 12.77 10.77 22.96
C VAL A 325 14.27 11.13 22.77
N GLU A 326 14.86 11.80 23.76
CA GLU A 326 16.29 12.11 23.88
C GLU A 326 17.09 11.09 24.72
N GLU A 327 16.44 10.06 25.31
CA GLU A 327 17.16 8.90 25.84
C GLU A 327 17.67 8.16 24.61
N ASP A 328 18.95 8.36 24.34
CA ASP A 328 19.63 7.79 23.18
C ASP A 328 19.38 6.27 23.21
N PRO A 329 18.65 5.70 22.24
CA PRO A 329 18.41 4.26 22.24
C PRO A 329 19.73 3.47 22.09
N GLU A 330 20.85 4.17 21.87
CA GLU A 330 22.23 3.71 22.03
C GLU A 330 22.61 3.22 23.45
N GLU A 331 21.84 3.51 24.51
CA GLU A 331 22.13 3.00 25.86
C GLU A 331 21.69 1.53 26.09
N ASP A 332 20.82 0.96 25.24
CA ASP A 332 20.57 -0.48 25.20
C ASP A 332 21.61 -1.16 24.29
N PRO A 333 22.56 -1.95 24.84
CA PRO A 333 23.61 -2.59 24.05
C PRO A 333 23.07 -3.52 22.95
N GLU A 334 21.90 -4.14 23.18
CA GLU A 334 21.29 -5.04 22.19
C GLU A 334 20.66 -4.23 21.05
N PHE A 335 19.95 -3.15 21.35
CA PHE A 335 19.43 -2.23 20.34
C PHE A 335 20.56 -1.58 19.54
N ALA A 336 21.60 -1.07 20.20
CA ALA A 336 22.75 -0.45 19.56
C ALA A 336 23.45 -1.42 18.58
N ALA A 337 23.64 -2.68 18.99
CA ALA A 337 24.20 -3.73 18.14
C ALA A 337 23.33 -4.04 16.92
N ARG A 338 22.00 -4.10 17.10
CA ARG A 338 21.04 -4.29 15.99
C ARG A 338 21.03 -3.09 15.04
N ALA A 339 21.09 -1.87 15.55
CA ALA A 339 21.14 -0.64 14.76
C ALA A 339 22.45 -0.52 13.98
N GLU A 340 23.60 -0.87 14.59
CA GLU A 340 24.89 -0.95 13.89
C GLU A 340 24.87 -2.01 12.78
N MET A 341 24.33 -3.20 13.08
CA MET A 341 24.16 -4.28 12.11
C MET A 341 23.29 -3.84 10.93
N LEU A 342 22.15 -3.19 11.20
CA LEU A 342 21.25 -2.66 10.19
C LEU A 342 21.95 -1.62 9.30
N ARG A 343 22.66 -0.66 9.91
CA ARG A 343 23.44 0.35 9.17
C ARG A 343 24.48 -0.29 8.25
N ARG A 344 25.26 -1.23 8.77
CA ARG A 344 26.30 -1.95 8.01
C ARG A 344 25.71 -2.71 6.83
N LEU A 345 24.70 -3.54 7.06
CA LEU A 345 24.06 -4.34 5.99
C LEU A 345 23.39 -3.46 4.94
N THR A 346 22.79 -2.33 5.34
CA THR A 346 22.22 -1.36 4.41
C THR A 346 23.30 -0.77 3.50
N GLN A 347 24.45 -0.38 4.06
CA GLN A 347 25.57 0.14 3.26
C GLN A 347 26.13 -0.92 2.30
N GLU A 348 26.28 -2.17 2.75
CA GLU A 348 26.73 -3.29 1.92
C GLU A 348 25.79 -3.53 0.73
N GLU A 349 24.47 -3.52 0.97
CA GLU A 349 23.46 -3.71 -0.07
C GLU A 349 23.39 -2.52 -1.04
N MET A 350 23.47 -1.29 -0.54
CA MET A 350 23.51 -0.09 -1.40
C MET A 350 24.76 -0.09 -2.28
N ALA A 351 25.93 -0.44 -1.74
CA ALA A 351 27.17 -0.56 -2.52
C ALA A 351 27.08 -1.68 -3.57
N ARG A 352 26.40 -2.78 -3.27
CA ARG A 352 26.14 -3.86 -4.22
C ARG A 352 25.23 -3.41 -5.36
N ARG A 353 24.16 -2.67 -5.08
CA ARG A 353 23.25 -2.12 -6.09
C ARG A 353 23.95 -1.10 -6.98
N GLY A 354 24.72 -0.18 -6.40
CA GLY A 354 25.50 0.79 -7.17
C GLY A 354 26.50 0.14 -8.14
N ARG A 355 27.17 -0.95 -7.73
CA ARG A 355 28.06 -1.72 -8.62
C ARG A 355 27.35 -2.41 -9.80
N ARG A 356 26.04 -2.64 -9.71
CA ARG A 356 25.24 -3.20 -10.81
C ARG A 356 24.78 -2.14 -11.81
N ASP A 357 24.73 -0.86 -11.44
CA ASP A 357 24.36 0.22 -12.35
C ASP A 357 25.54 0.67 -13.25
N GLU A 358 26.78 0.30 -12.89
CA GLU A 358 28.00 0.69 -13.62
C GLU A 358 28.47 -0.33 -14.68
N GLY A 359 27.84 -1.51 -14.77
CA GLY A 359 28.21 -2.59 -15.70
C GLY A 359 27.02 -3.07 -16.51
#